data_AF-A0A1M8A5P6-F1
#
_entry.id   AF-A0A1M8A5P6-F1
#
_cell.length_a   1.000
_cell.length_b   1.000
_cell.length_c   1.000
_cell.angle_alpha   90.00
_cell.angle_beta   90.00
_cell.angle_gamma   90.00
#
_symmetry.space_group_name_H-M   'P 1'
#
loop_
_entity.id
_entity.type
_entity.pdbx_description
1 polymer ?
#
loop_
_entity_poly.entity_id
_entity_poly.type
_entity_poly.pdbx_seq_one_letter_code
_entity_poly.pdbx_strand_id
1 'polypeptide(L)'
;MAFSDRVIGGSFLAVSIFVFGYYTFWALISPFFPTDSFIQNLFPAREWAVRLPALILVLGLSVIGAFIFNVLRRQAIVKREKELQKSA
;
A
#
# COMPACT_ATOMS: atom_id res chain seq x y z
N MET A 1 -1.13 31.26 4.87
CA MET A 1 -1.12 29.82 5.17
C MET A 1 -2.29 29.10 4.51
N ALA A 2 -3.55 29.45 4.82
CA ALA A 2 -4.75 28.77 4.28
C ALA A 2 -4.87 28.64 2.74
N PHE A 3 -4.36 29.60 1.95
CA PHE A 3 -4.40 29.49 0.48
C PHE A 3 -3.41 28.42 -0.05
N SER A 4 -2.21 28.34 0.54
CA SER A 4 -1.21 27.33 0.17
C SER A 4 -1.74 25.93 0.48
N ASP A 5 -2.38 25.76 1.65
CA ASP A 5 -2.93 24.46 2.07
C ASP A 5 -4.06 24.00 1.13
N ARG A 6 -4.90 24.93 0.69
CA ARG A 6 -5.97 24.66 -0.29
C ARG A 6 -5.44 24.29 -1.67
N VAL A 7 -4.39 24.96 -2.14
CA VAL A 7 -3.77 24.63 -3.44
C VAL A 7 -3.13 23.25 -3.37
N ILE A 8 -2.37 22.96 -2.31
CA ILE A 8 -1.74 21.65 -2.11
C ILE A 8 -2.80 20.55 -2.04
N GLY A 9 -3.84 20.73 -1.22
CA GLY A 9 -4.94 19.78 -1.11
C GLY A 9 -5.68 19.57 -2.45
N GLY A 10 -5.93 20.65 -3.20
CA GLY A 10 -6.52 20.58 -4.53
C GLY A 10 -5.65 19.83 -5.54
N SER A 11 -4.33 20.05 -5.51
CA SER A 11 -3.38 19.33 -6.36
C SER A 11 -3.35 17.84 -6.04
N PHE A 12 -3.29 17.47 -4.75
CA PHE A 12 -3.36 16.07 -4.33
C PHE A 12 -4.68 15.42 -4.78
N LEU A 13 -5.81 16.12 -4.63
CA LEU A 13 -7.10 15.60 -5.07
C LEU A 13 -7.13 15.36 -6.58
N ALA A 14 -6.64 16.31 -7.38
CA ALA A 14 -6.58 16.17 -8.82
C ALA A 14 -5.69 14.98 -9.25
N VAL A 15 -4.53 14.83 -8.62
CA VAL A 15 -3.63 13.69 -8.85
C VAL A 15 -4.31 12.38 -8.45
N SER A 16 -4.98 12.33 -7.30
CA SER A 16 -5.70 11.14 -6.85
C SER A 16 -6.80 10.73 -7.82
N ILE A 17 -7.60 11.68 -8.32
CA ILE A 17 -8.65 11.42 -9.31
C ILE A 17 -8.04 10.84 -10.59
N PHE A 18 -6.94 11.45 -11.08
CA PHE A 18 -6.27 10.99 -12.30
C PHE A 18 -5.72 9.57 -12.15
N VAL A 19 -4.97 9.30 -11.08
CA VAL A 19 -4.37 7.98 -10.81
C VAL A 19 -5.46 6.93 -10.60
N PHE A 20 -6.50 7.25 -9.82
CA PHE A 20 -7.63 6.35 -9.58
C PHE A 20 -8.37 6.02 -10.87
N GLY A 21 -8.66 7.03 -11.69
CA GLY A 21 -9.28 6.85 -13.00
C GLY A 21 -8.45 5.93 -13.88
N TYR A 22 -7.17 6.27 -14.09
CA TYR A 22 -6.25 5.47 -14.91
C TYR A 22 -6.18 4.02 -14.44
N TYR A 23 -6.04 3.80 -13.13
CA TYR A 23 -5.98 2.46 -12.55
C TYR A 23 -7.30 1.69 -12.70
N THR A 24 -8.44 2.36 -12.54
CA THR A 24 -9.77 1.75 -12.69
C THR A 24 -10.00 1.31 -14.14
N PHE A 25 -9.68 2.16 -15.11
CA PHE A 25 -9.75 1.80 -16.53
C PHE A 25 -8.79 0.65 -16.86
N TRP A 26 -7.58 0.70 -16.32
CA TRP A 26 -6.59 -0.34 -16.53
C TRP A 26 -7.01 -1.70 -15.96
N ALA A 27 -7.50 -1.74 -14.72
CA ALA A 27 -7.85 -2.99 -14.05
C ALA A 27 -9.20 -3.55 -14.49
N LEU A 28 -10.21 -2.69 -14.63
CA LEU A 28 -11.59 -3.12 -14.88
C LEU A 28 -12.01 -3.05 -16.35
N ILE A 29 -11.53 -2.07 -17.11
CA ILE A 29 -12.04 -1.81 -18.47
C ILE A 29 -11.17 -2.46 -19.56
N SER A 30 -9.84 -2.51 -19.40
CA SER A 30 -8.91 -3.23 -20.30
C SER A 30 -9.30 -4.68 -20.65
N PRO A 31 -9.91 -5.53 -19.78
CA PRO A 31 -10.31 -6.91 -20.15
C PRO A 31 -11.39 -6.99 -21.22
N PHE A 32 -12.16 -5.92 -21.44
CA PHE A 32 -13.23 -5.92 -22.42
C PHE A 32 -12.77 -5.59 -23.85
N PHE A 33 -11.50 -5.20 -24.03
CA PHE A 33 -10.94 -4.83 -25.33
C PHE A 33 -10.09 -5.95 -25.95
N PRO A 34 -10.11 -6.11 -27.29
CA PRO A 34 -9.24 -7.06 -27.98
C PRO A 34 -7.76 -6.76 -27.74
N THR A 35 -6.95 -7.83 -27.71
CA THR A 35 -5.52 -7.77 -27.42
C THR A 35 -4.72 -7.00 -28.48
N ASP A 36 -5.17 -6.97 -29.73
CA ASP A 36 -4.50 -6.30 -30.87
C ASP A 36 -4.89 -4.82 -31.04
N SER A 37 -5.65 -4.25 -30.10
CA SER A 37 -6.08 -2.85 -30.19
C SER A 37 -4.99 -1.89 -29.69
N PHE A 38 -4.83 -0.72 -30.34
CA PHE A 38 -3.91 0.36 -29.93
C PHE A 38 -4.11 0.77 -28.46
N ILE A 39 -5.32 0.61 -27.95
CA ILE A 39 -5.71 0.92 -26.57
C ILE A 39 -4.92 0.05 -25.57
N GLN A 40 -4.54 -1.18 -25.92
CA GLN A 40 -3.73 -2.04 -25.03
C GLN A 40 -2.31 -1.52 -24.86
N ASN A 41 -1.77 -0.75 -25.80
CA ASN A 41 -0.44 -0.11 -25.67
C ASN A 41 -0.46 1.09 -24.71
N LEU A 42 -1.64 1.64 -24.39
CA LEU A 42 -1.80 2.71 -23.39
C LEU A 42 -1.70 2.21 -21.95
N PHE A 43 -1.76 0.89 -21.74
CA PHE A 43 -1.82 0.25 -20.44
C PHE A 43 -0.64 -0.71 -20.24
N PRO A 44 -0.08 -0.81 -19.01
CA PRO A 44 0.90 -1.84 -18.72
C PRO A 44 0.30 -3.24 -18.81
N ALA A 45 1.15 -4.27 -18.87
CA ALA A 45 0.70 -5.65 -18.95
C ALA A 45 -0.28 -5.99 -17.80
N ARG A 46 -1.39 -6.64 -18.16
CA ARG A 46 -2.54 -6.92 -17.29
C ARG A 46 -2.18 -7.56 -15.95
N GLU A 47 -1.19 -8.44 -15.95
CA GLU A 47 -0.69 -9.11 -14.73
C GLU A 47 -0.29 -8.12 -13.62
N TRP A 48 0.19 -6.92 -13.99
CA TRP A 48 0.59 -5.91 -13.03
C TRP A 48 -0.58 -5.23 -12.33
N ALA A 49 -1.76 -5.18 -12.96
CA ALA A 49 -2.98 -4.65 -12.33
C ALA A 49 -3.44 -5.51 -11.14
N VAL A 50 -3.03 -6.78 -11.08
CA VAL A 50 -3.33 -7.67 -9.94
C VAL A 50 -2.14 -7.79 -9.00
N ARG A 51 -0.92 -7.85 -9.53
CA ARG A 51 0.31 -7.97 -8.73
C ARG A 51 0.56 -6.73 -7.86
N LEU A 52 0.28 -5.51 -8.34
CA LEU A 52 0.52 -4.29 -7.56
C LEU A 52 -0.24 -4.27 -6.23
N PRO A 53 -1.58 -4.42 -6.19
CA PRO A 53 -2.32 -4.48 -4.93
C PRO A 53 -1.89 -5.63 -4.04
N ALA A 54 -1.60 -6.80 -4.63
CA ALA A 54 -1.13 -7.96 -3.87
C ALA A 54 0.22 -7.69 -3.18
N LEU A 55 1.17 -7.06 -3.88
CA LEU A 55 2.47 -6.68 -3.31
C LEU A 55 2.30 -5.66 -2.20
N ILE A 56 1.45 -4.64 -2.38
CA ILE A 56 1.16 -3.64 -1.34
C ILE A 56 0.57 -4.31 -0.10
N LEU A 57 -0.36 -5.26 -0.28
CA LEU A 57 -0.96 -6.01 0.80
C LEU A 57 0.08 -6.86 1.55
N VAL A 58 0.91 -7.61 0.84
CA VAL A 58 1.95 -8.46 1.43
C VAL A 58 2.97 -7.61 2.18
N LEU A 59 3.41 -6.48 1.60
CA LEU A 59 4.32 -5.55 2.26
C LEU A 59 3.69 -4.94 3.51
N GLY A 60 2.43 -4.48 3.42
CA GLY A 60 1.69 -3.95 4.57
C GLY A 60 1.57 -4.96 5.70
N LEU A 61 1.16 -6.19 5.40
CA LEU A 61 1.06 -7.27 6.38
C LEU A 61 2.43 -7.63 6.97
N SER A 62 3.48 -7.64 6.15
CA SER A 62 4.84 -7.91 6.60
C SER A 62 5.33 -6.85 7.58
N VAL A 63 5.06 -5.56 7.31
CA VAL A 63 5.40 -4.45 8.20
C VAL A 63 4.65 -4.56 9.53
N ILE A 64 3.34 -4.84 9.48
CA ILE A 64 2.53 -5.03 10.70
C ILE A 64 3.05 -6.22 11.51
N GLY A 65 3.33 -7.36 10.84
CA GLY A 65 3.87 -8.55 11.49
C GLY A 65 5.22 -8.29 12.15
N ALA A 66 6.14 -7.60 11.46
CA ALA A 66 7.44 -7.21 12.00
C ALA A 66 7.31 -6.28 13.22
N PHE A 67 6.36 -5.34 13.19
CA PHE A 67 6.07 -4.46 14.32
C PHE A 67 5.59 -5.25 15.55
N ILE A 68 4.59 -6.11 15.37
CA ILE A 68 4.05 -6.96 16.44
C ILE A 68 5.16 -7.84 17.03
N PHE A 69 5.96 -8.48 16.17
CA PHE A 69 7.09 -9.30 16.60
C PHE A 69 8.09 -8.50 17.45
N ASN A 70 8.42 -7.28 17.04
CA ASN A 70 9.33 -6.39 17.78
C ASN A 70 8.78 -6.04 19.18
N VAL A 71 7.50 -5.68 19.26
CA VAL A 71 6.82 -5.36 20.52
C VAL A 71 6.79 -6.58 21.45
N LEU A 72 6.39 -7.75 20.96
CA LEU A 72 6.34 -8.98 21.77
C LEU A 72 7.73 -9.39 22.28
N ARG A 73 8.75 -9.30 21.43
CA ARG A 73 10.13 -9.59 21.82
C ARG A 73 10.60 -8.68 22.95
N ARG A 74 10.31 -7.37 22.86
CA ARG A 74 10.65 -6.41 23.93
C ARG A 74 9.91 -6.72 25.23
N GLN A 75 8.62 -7.02 25.17
CA GLN A 75 7.84 -7.38 26.35
C GLN A 75 8.37 -8.65 27.03
N ALA A 76 8.74 -9.67 26.25
CA ALA A 76 9.30 -10.92 26.77
C ALA A 76 10.63 -10.70 27.50
N ILE A 77 11.52 -9.85 26.96
CA ILE A 77 12.79 -9.50 27.61
C ILE A 77 12.53 -8.80 28.95
N VAL A 78 11.70 -7.76 28.95
CA VAL A 78 11.37 -6.99 30.16
C VAL A 78 10.68 -7.86 31.22
N LYS A 79 9.81 -8.79 30.82
CA LYS A 79 9.17 -9.73 31.74
C LYS A 79 10.19 -10.66 32.40
N ARG A 80 11.12 -11.20 31.60
CA ARG A 80 12.17 -12.11 32.09
C ARG A 80 13.11 -11.42 33.08
N GLU A 81 13.49 -10.17 32.83
CA GLU A 81 14.30 -9.37 33.76
C GLU A 81 13.60 -9.19 35.12
N LYS A 82 12.29 -8.90 35.11
CA LYS A 82 11.49 -8.77 36.34
C LYS A 82 11.35 -10.07 37.12
N GLU A 83 11.26 -11.21 36.44
CA GLU A 83 11.21 -12.53 37.08
C GLU A 83 12.54 -12.86 37.77
N LEU A 84 13.67 -12.59 37.11
CA LEU A 84 15.01 -12.77 37.68
C LEU A 84 15.25 -11.88 38.92
N GLN A 85 14.79 -10.63 38.89
CA GLN A 85 14.89 -9.71 40.03
C GLN A 85 14.05 -10.11 41.24
N LYS A 86 12.94 -10.85 41.05
CA LYS A 86 12.11 -11.33 42.16
C LYS A 86 12.65 -12.61 42.80
N SER A 87 13.45 -13.39 42.06
CA SER A 87 14.06 -14.62 42.54
C SER A 87 15.44 -14.45 43.20
N ALA A 88 16.03 -13.25 43.09
CA ALA A 88 17.29 -12.86 43.72
C ALA A 88 17.01 -12.08 45.02
#